data_AF-A0AAE9W7T4-F1
#
_entry.id   AF-A0AAE9W7T4-F1
#
_cell.length_a   1.000
_cell.length_b   1.000
_cell.length_c   1.000
_cell.angle_alpha   90.00
_cell.angle_beta   90.00
_cell.angle_gamma   90.00
#
_symmetry.space_group_name_H-M   'P 1'
#
loop_
_entity.id
_entity.type
_entity.pdbx_description
1 polymer ?
#
loop_
_entity_poly.entity_id
_entity_poly.type
_entity_poly.pdbx_seq_one_letter_code
_entity_poly.pdbx_strand_id
1 'polypeptide(L)'
;MEEKKDVQNEQLKESMYLKSGYQEEPCSLQYYFDQMAMCLTVTSQIRHYYRYGDYNKCKGAFTDFKWCLSTKSKSPEEQQKMLQQRRLDQWVELREGPNSEDIWNVRTQPKD
;
A
#
# COMPACT_ATOMS: atom_id res chain seq x y z
N MET A 1 8.47 -21.79 8.10
CA MET A 1 7.80 -20.98 7.05
C MET A 1 7.82 -19.51 7.43
N GLU A 2 7.58 -19.20 8.71
CA GLU A 2 7.75 -17.86 9.29
C GLU A 2 9.18 -17.32 9.13
N GLU A 3 10.20 -18.13 9.44
CA GLU A 3 11.61 -17.73 9.32
C GLU A 3 12.05 -17.29 7.90
N LYS A 4 11.42 -17.81 6.84
CA LYS A 4 11.68 -17.38 5.45
C LYS A 4 11.02 -16.04 5.12
N LYS A 5 9.85 -15.75 5.71
CA LYS A 5 9.14 -14.47 5.53
C LYS A 5 9.86 -13.35 6.25
N ASP A 6 10.42 -13.62 7.42
CA ASP A 6 11.17 -12.63 8.20
C ASP A 6 12.47 -12.22 7.50
N VAL A 7 13.19 -13.18 6.90
CA VAL A 7 14.40 -12.90 6.09
C VAL A 7 14.06 -12.11 4.82
N GLN A 8 12.96 -12.45 4.13
CA GLN A 8 12.49 -11.70 2.96
C GLN A 8 12.10 -10.26 3.33
N ASN A 9 11.47 -10.06 4.49
CA ASN A 9 11.10 -8.75 5.03
C ASN A 9 12.33 -7.89 5.37
N GLU A 10 13.37 -8.48 5.96
CA GLU A 10 14.64 -7.76 6.22
C GLU A 10 15.35 -7.38 4.92
N GLN A 11 15.39 -8.27 3.92
CA GLN A 11 15.92 -7.96 2.59
C GLN A 11 15.08 -6.90 1.85
N LEU A 12 13.76 -6.87 2.06
CA LEU A 12 12.88 -5.82 1.55
C LEU A 12 13.14 -4.48 2.25
N LYS A 13 13.35 -4.48 3.57
CA LYS A 13 13.77 -3.29 4.32
C LYS A 13 15.13 -2.75 3.85
N GLU A 14 16.05 -3.63 3.46
CA GLU A 14 17.39 -3.27 2.99
C GLU A 14 17.39 -2.80 1.52
N SER A 15 16.59 -3.45 0.65
CA SER A 15 16.44 -3.07 -0.76
C SER A 15 15.57 -1.84 -0.99
N MET A 16 14.60 -1.60 -0.10
CA MET A 16 14.05 -0.26 0.07
C MET A 16 15.14 0.63 0.64
N TYR A 17 15.70 1.49 -0.19
CA TYR A 17 16.45 2.65 0.25
C TYR A 17 15.53 3.59 1.07
N LEU A 18 15.10 3.19 2.27
CA LEU A 18 14.79 4.11 3.34
C LEU A 18 16.14 4.70 3.72
N LYS A 19 16.56 5.75 3.00
CA LYS A 19 17.68 6.60 3.40
C LYS A 19 17.55 6.78 4.90
N SER A 20 18.54 6.34 5.68
CA SER A 20 18.58 6.57 7.13
C SER A 20 18.32 8.06 7.38
N GLY A 21 17.11 8.40 7.85
CA GLY A 21 16.64 9.78 8.00
C GLY A 21 15.50 10.25 7.07
N TYR A 22 14.96 9.41 6.18
CA TYR A 22 13.78 9.77 5.36
C TYR A 22 12.50 9.75 6.21
N GLN A 23 11.81 10.89 6.26
CA GLN A 23 10.51 11.02 6.90
C GLN A 23 9.41 10.84 5.85
N GLU A 24 8.42 10.03 6.20
CA GLU A 24 7.25 9.81 5.39
C GLU A 24 6.32 11.02 5.42
N GLU A 25 5.74 11.36 4.28
CA GLU A 25 4.71 12.39 4.23
C GLU A 25 3.48 11.95 5.03
N PRO A 26 2.88 12.87 5.82
CA PRO A 26 1.70 12.55 6.60
C PRO A 26 0.53 12.17 5.68
N CYS A 27 -0.30 11.21 6.12
CA CYS A 27 -1.48 10.83 5.35
C CYS A 27 -2.44 12.02 5.14
N SER A 28 -2.94 12.19 3.92
CA SER A 28 -3.96 13.20 3.60
C SER A 28 -5.35 12.68 3.95
N LEU A 29 -5.99 13.27 4.98
CA LEU A 29 -7.30 12.81 5.43
C LEU A 29 -8.40 13.05 4.39
N GLN A 30 -8.33 14.19 3.69
CA GLN A 30 -9.25 14.53 2.61
C GLN A 30 -9.20 13.48 1.52
N TYR A 31 -8.00 13.08 1.09
CA TYR A 31 -7.83 12.05 0.07
C TYR A 31 -8.49 10.72 0.47
N TYR A 32 -8.19 10.20 1.67
CA TYR A 32 -8.77 8.91 2.11
C TYR A 32 -10.28 8.99 2.35
N PHE A 33 -10.77 10.15 2.81
CA PHE A 33 -12.20 10.39 2.92
C PHE A 33 -12.88 10.37 1.55
N ASP A 34 -12.32 11.09 0.57
CA ASP A 34 -12.87 11.16 -0.79
C ASP A 34 -12.92 9.78 -1.44
N GLN A 35 -11.89 8.94 -1.25
CA GLN A 35 -11.90 7.55 -1.73
C GLN A 35 -13.02 6.71 -1.11
N MET A 36 -13.20 6.81 0.21
CA MET A 36 -14.28 6.12 0.92
C MET A 36 -15.66 6.60 0.45
N ALA A 37 -15.85 7.93 0.36
CA ALA A 37 -17.10 8.53 -0.08
C ALA A 37 -17.41 8.17 -1.53
N MET A 38 -16.41 8.21 -2.42
CA MET A 38 -16.55 7.84 -3.82
C MET A 38 -17.00 6.38 -3.98
N CYS A 39 -16.46 5.46 -3.16
CA CYS A 39 -16.87 4.07 -3.17
C CYS A 39 -18.37 3.91 -2.87
N LEU A 40 -18.90 4.67 -1.91
CA LEU A 40 -20.31 4.62 -1.52
C LEU A 40 -21.27 5.21 -2.56
N THR A 41 -20.78 5.94 -3.55
CA THR A 41 -21.65 6.56 -4.57
C THR A 41 -22.35 5.50 -5.42
N VAL A 42 -23.61 5.76 -5.77
CA VAL A 42 -24.41 4.87 -6.62
C VAL A 42 -23.72 4.59 -7.96
N THR A 43 -23.08 5.60 -8.55
CA THR A 43 -22.34 5.45 -9.82
C THR A 43 -21.19 4.46 -9.70
N SER A 44 -20.44 4.50 -8.60
CA SER A 44 -19.36 3.54 -8.34
C SER A 44 -19.92 2.13 -8.13
N GLN A 45 -20.97 2.02 -7.33
CA GLN A 45 -21.62 0.75 -7.02
C GLN A 45 -22.22 0.06 -8.26
N ILE A 46 -22.88 0.81 -9.16
CA ILE A 46 -23.40 0.28 -10.43
C ILE A 46 -22.26 -0.21 -11.32
N ARG A 47 -21.15 0.55 -11.42
CA ARG A 47 -19.98 0.16 -12.22
C ARG A 47 -19.32 -1.11 -11.69
N HIS A 48 -19.28 -1.27 -10.37
CA HIS A 48 -18.74 -2.47 -9.73
C HIS A 48 -19.65 -3.67 -9.99
N TYR A 49 -20.96 -3.50 -9.79
CA TYR A 49 -21.97 -4.53 -10.06
C TYR A 49 -21.93 -4.98 -11.52
N TYR A 50 -21.81 -4.06 -12.47
CA TYR A 50 -21.68 -4.39 -13.89
C TYR A 50 -20.45 -5.25 -14.20
N ARG A 51 -19.30 -4.98 -13.55
CA ARG A 51 -18.04 -5.70 -13.81
C ARG A 51 -17.94 -7.05 -13.10
N TYR A 52 -18.39 -7.12 -11.86
CA TYR A 52 -18.12 -8.26 -10.97
C TYR A 52 -19.38 -9.00 -10.51
N GLY A 53 -20.58 -8.47 -10.79
CA GLY A 53 -21.86 -9.10 -10.44
C GLY A 53 -22.30 -8.92 -8.98
N ASP A 54 -21.59 -8.12 -8.19
CA ASP A 54 -21.95 -7.80 -6.79
C ASP A 54 -21.63 -6.33 -6.47
N TYR A 55 -22.24 -5.81 -5.41
CA TYR A 55 -21.94 -4.50 -4.87
C TYR A 55 -20.58 -4.49 -4.15
N ASN A 56 -19.83 -3.41 -4.30
CA ASN A 56 -18.59 -3.25 -3.52
C ASN A 56 -18.94 -3.04 -2.05
N LYS A 57 -18.27 -3.77 -1.15
CA LYS A 57 -18.43 -3.62 0.30
C LYS A 57 -17.63 -2.44 0.87
N CYS A 58 -16.82 -1.78 0.04
CA CYS A 58 -15.98 -0.62 0.39
C CYS A 58 -15.03 -0.83 1.58
N LYS A 59 -14.79 -2.07 1.99
CA LYS A 59 -14.06 -2.40 3.22
C LYS A 59 -12.63 -1.85 3.22
N GLY A 60 -11.93 -1.93 2.09
CA GLY A 60 -10.56 -1.40 1.94
C GLY A 60 -10.51 0.11 2.19
N ALA A 61 -11.33 0.88 1.48
CA ALA A 61 -11.38 2.33 1.62
C ALA A 61 -11.76 2.78 3.05
N PHE A 62 -12.68 2.05 3.71
CA PHE A 62 -13.00 2.30 5.11
C PHE A 62 -11.84 2.00 6.06
N THR A 63 -11.12 0.89 5.84
CA THR A 63 -9.94 0.54 6.64
C THR A 63 -8.84 1.60 6.48
N ASP A 64 -8.61 2.06 5.25
CA ASP A 64 -7.60 3.07 4.94
C ASP A 64 -7.93 4.42 5.58
N PHE A 65 -9.20 4.83 5.51
CA PHE A 65 -9.68 6.04 6.16
C PHE A 65 -9.52 5.97 7.69
N LYS A 66 -9.93 4.85 8.30
CA LYS A 66 -9.75 4.62 9.75
C LYS A 66 -8.28 4.61 10.16
N TRP A 67 -7.41 4.02 9.34
CA TRP A 67 -5.98 4.01 9.58
C TRP A 67 -5.39 5.44 9.53
N CYS A 68 -5.82 6.27 8.58
CA CYS A 68 -5.29 7.65 8.52
C CYS A 68 -5.78 8.47 9.72
N LEU A 69 -7.04 8.29 10.13
CA LEU A 69 -7.58 8.89 11.36
C LEU A 69 -6.78 8.45 12.60
N SER A 70 -6.52 7.15 12.75
CA SER A 70 -5.77 6.66 13.90
C SER A 70 -4.33 7.17 13.89
N THR A 71 -3.69 7.26 12.73
CA THR A 71 -2.31 7.74 12.57
C THR A 71 -2.18 9.21 13.00
N LYS A 72 -3.15 10.07 12.66
CA LYS A 72 -3.14 11.48 13.08
C LYS A 72 -3.35 11.72 14.57
N SER A 73 -3.91 10.75 15.29
CA SER A 73 -4.13 10.85 16.73
C SER A 73 -2.88 10.51 17.56
N LYS A 74 -1.82 10.00 16.93
CA LYS A 74 -0.59 9.53 17.58
C LYS A 74 0.47 10.63 17.66
N SER A 75 1.51 10.38 18.44
CA SER A 75 2.68 11.26 18.50
C SER A 75 3.40 11.29 17.15
N PRO A 76 4.17 12.35 16.83
CA PRO A 76 4.86 12.46 15.55
C PRO A 76 5.82 11.28 15.27
N GLU A 77 6.49 10.75 16.29
CA GLU A 77 7.38 9.60 16.17
C GLU A 77 6.62 8.30 15.88
N GLU A 78 5.51 8.06 16.59
CA GLU A 78 4.66 6.90 16.35
C GLU A 78 3.97 6.96 14.99
N GLN A 79 3.52 8.16 14.60
CA GLN A 79 2.96 8.42 13.28
C GLN A 79 3.97 8.03 12.19
N GLN A 80 5.24 8.46 12.31
CA GLN A 80 6.27 8.12 11.34
C GLN A 80 6.51 6.61 11.25
N LYS A 81 6.57 5.90 12.39
CA LYS A 81 6.68 4.45 12.41
C LYS A 81 5.51 3.76 11.70
N MET A 82 4.28 4.20 11.94
CA MET A 82 3.07 3.67 11.30
C MET A 82 3.07 3.89 9.78
N LEU A 83 3.55 5.05 9.32
CA LEU A 83 3.68 5.37 7.90
C LEU A 83 4.73 4.48 7.21
N GLN A 84 5.90 4.35 7.82
CA GLN A 84 6.97 3.49 7.33
C GLN A 84 6.54 2.03 7.28
N GLN A 85 5.88 1.55 8.33
CA GLN A 85 5.35 0.19 8.38
C GLN A 85 4.33 -0.06 7.27
N ARG A 86 3.35 0.84 7.07
CA ARG A 86 2.36 0.66 6.00
C ARG A 86 3.00 0.68 4.62
N ARG A 87 4.01 1.51 4.40
CA ARG A 87 4.77 1.52 3.15
C ARG A 87 5.48 0.18 2.96
N LEU A 88 6.15 -0.34 3.98
CA LEU A 88 6.79 -1.65 3.94
C LEU A 88 5.78 -2.75 3.58
N ASP A 89 4.62 -2.79 4.24
CA ASP A 89 3.57 -3.77 3.98
C ASP A 89 3.09 -3.69 2.51
N GLN A 90 2.90 -2.49 1.96
CA GLN A 90 2.54 -2.30 0.55
C GLN A 90 3.62 -2.82 -0.41
N TRP A 91 4.89 -2.60 -0.11
CA TRP A 91 6.00 -3.11 -0.92
C TRP A 91 6.10 -4.62 -0.88
N VAL A 92 5.87 -5.21 0.29
CA VAL A 92 5.82 -6.66 0.46
C VAL A 92 4.70 -7.23 -0.41
N GLU A 93 3.48 -6.69 -0.30
CA GLU A 93 2.34 -7.13 -1.11
C GLU A 93 2.60 -7.01 -2.62
N LEU A 94 3.21 -5.89 -3.05
CA LEU A 94 3.58 -5.68 -4.46
C LEU A 94 4.63 -6.68 -4.95
N ARG A 95 5.63 -7.01 -4.14
CA ARG A 95 6.69 -7.96 -4.51
C ARG A 95 6.27 -9.42 -4.44
N GLU A 96 5.37 -9.77 -3.52
CA GLU A 96 4.80 -11.11 -3.42
C GLU A 96 3.81 -11.39 -4.57
N GLY A 97 3.22 -10.35 -5.15
CA GLY A 97 2.38 -10.45 -6.32
C GLY A 97 3.14 -10.84 -7.60
N PRO A 98 2.43 -11.25 -8.68
CA PRO A 98 3.05 -11.56 -9.95
C PRO A 98 3.80 -10.34 -10.50
N ASN A 99 5.11 -10.48 -10.73
CA ASN A 99 5.94 -9.39 -11.21
C ASN A 99 6.45 -9.68 -12.63
N SER A 100 6.70 -8.61 -13.39
CA SER A 100 7.38 -8.68 -14.69
C SER A 100 8.78 -9.28 -14.58
N GLU A 101 9.47 -9.12 -13.45
CA GLU A 101 10.79 -9.71 -13.17
C GLU A 101 10.76 -11.25 -13.16
N ASP A 102 9.59 -11.87 -12.95
CA ASP A 102 9.43 -13.34 -12.99
C ASP A 102 9.48 -13.89 -14.42
N ILE A 103 9.16 -13.06 -15.42
CA ILE A 103 9.06 -13.45 -16.83
C ILE A 103 10.26 -12.90 -17.62
N TRP A 104 10.69 -11.68 -17.29
CA TRP A 104 11.67 -10.93 -18.06
C TRP A 104 12.97 -10.77 -17.29
N ASN A 105 14.07 -11.24 -17.89
CA ASN A 105 15.40 -10.99 -17.36
C ASN A 105 15.83 -9.54 -17.65
N VAL A 106 16.45 -8.91 -16.65
CA VAL A 106 17.05 -7.57 -16.79
C VAL A 106 18.11 -7.60 -17.89
N ARG A 107 18.03 -6.66 -18.83
CA ARG A 107 19.03 -6.54 -19.90
C ARG A 107 20.35 -6.04 -19.31
N THR A 108 21.42 -6.78 -19.56
CA THR A 108 22.77 -6.42 -19.10
C THR A 108 23.51 -5.51 -20.08
N GLN A 109 23.05 -5.41 -21.33
CA GLN A 109 23.69 -4.62 -22.37
C GLN A 109 22.67 -3.66 -23.03
N PRO A 110 23.08 -2.42 -23.35
CA PRO A 110 22.25 -1.50 -24.11
C PRO A 110 22.00 -2.06 -25.52
N LYS A 111 20.88 -1.69 -26.14
CA LYS A 111 20.60 -2.03 -27.53
C LYS A 111 21.40 -1.07 -28.42
N ASP A 112 22.09 -1.63 -29.42
CA ASP A 112 22.83 -0.89 -30.45
C ASP A 112 21.98 0.18 -31.16
#